data_AF-A0A7G9SIX2-F1
#
_entry.id   AF-A0A7G9SIX2-F1
#
_cell.length_a   1.000
_cell.length_b   1.000
_cell.length_c   1.000
_cell.angle_alpha   90.00
_cell.angle_beta   90.00
_cell.angle_gamma   90.00
#
_symmetry.space_group_name_H-M   'P 1'
#
loop_
_entity.id
_entity.type
_entity.pdbx_description
1 polymer ?
#
loop_
_entity_poly.entity_id
_entity_poly.type
_entity_poly.pdbx_seq_one_letter_code
_entity_poly.pdbx_strand_id
1 'polypeptide(L)'
;MVIVICLVAAFALLSWVYGPVRYKYRLTVDVSTPSGAKSGSAVQQIVVRPTLPLLAASQYTTTQEGDAVAIELPDGSTLFVLLNQEIVRSALAEGRSTDMKTPLEEAERGRVYEYSPPPPRKDGLIYLPNYVKFRDLADPASVYAVDPSDVGGGAAISRITVELTRGRLTRTIHRRLPWLANHYGKNLRGVRSIVAIDPRKDLAGAMGSGAFRMPRP
;
A
#
# COMPACT_ATOMS: atom_id res chain seq x y z
N MET A 1 0.35 11.34 45.67
CA MET A 1 0.23 12.37 44.60
C MET A 1 1.48 12.41 43.70
N VAL A 2 2.69 12.49 44.27
CA VAL A 2 3.96 12.55 43.50
C VAL A 2 4.17 11.35 42.55
N ILE A 3 3.93 10.11 43.02
CA ILE A 3 4.09 8.90 42.18
C ILE A 3 3.17 8.92 40.95
N VAL A 4 1.91 9.34 41.13
CA VAL A 4 0.94 9.45 40.02
C VAL A 4 1.39 10.48 39.00
N ILE A 5 1.92 11.62 39.46
CA ILE A 5 2.46 12.67 38.58
C ILE A 5 3.68 12.15 37.81
N CYS A 6 4.59 11.42 38.46
CA CYS A 6 5.75 10.82 37.79
C CYS A 6 5.34 9.78 36.74
N LEU A 7 4.33 8.95 37.02
CA LEU A 7 3.82 7.96 36.07
C LEU A 7 3.12 8.62 34.87
N VAL A 8 2.33 9.67 35.09
CA VAL A 8 1.70 10.45 34.00
C VAL A 8 2.75 11.16 33.15
N ALA A 9 3.76 11.78 33.78
CA ALA A 9 4.85 12.44 33.08
C ALA A 9 5.69 11.44 32.27
N ALA A 10 6.02 10.28 32.86
CA ALA A 10 6.72 9.21 32.16
C ALA A 10 5.90 8.67 30.99
N PHE A 11 4.60 8.45 31.16
CA PHE A 11 3.71 8.00 30.09
C PHE A 11 3.58 9.03 28.96
N ALA A 12 3.50 10.32 29.29
CA ALA A 12 3.48 11.40 28.30
C ALA A 12 4.81 11.48 27.51
N LEU A 13 5.94 11.36 28.20
CA LEU A 13 7.28 11.29 27.58
C LEU A 13 7.42 10.08 26.66
N LEU A 14 7.00 8.90 27.13
CA LEU A 14 6.97 7.67 26.33
C LEU A 14 6.08 7.84 25.09
N SER A 15 4.88 8.40 25.24
CA SER A 15 3.96 8.63 24.12
C SER A 15 4.51 9.62 23.10
N TRP A 16 5.26 10.63 23.55
CA TRP A 16 5.87 11.63 22.68
C TRP A 16 7.09 11.05 21.92
N VAL A 17 7.98 10.34 22.61
CA VAL A 17 9.20 9.75 22.01
C VAL A 17 8.89 8.54 21.10
N TYR A 18 7.82 7.80 21.39
CA TYR A 18 7.40 6.61 20.66
C TYR A 18 6.09 6.80 19.88
N GLY A 19 5.69 8.05 19.62
CA GLY A 19 4.52 8.38 18.81
C GLY A 19 4.65 7.88 17.35
N PRO A 20 3.54 7.49 16.70
CA PRO A 20 3.57 7.09 15.29
C PRO A 20 3.87 8.29 14.39
N VAL A 21 4.77 8.13 13.42
CA VAL A 21 4.97 9.10 12.35
C VAL A 21 4.12 8.70 11.14
N ARG A 22 3.50 9.68 10.47
CA ARG A 22 2.56 9.45 9.38
C ARG A 22 2.97 10.23 8.14
N TYR A 23 3.18 9.52 7.03
CA TYR A 23 3.52 10.11 5.74
C TYR A 23 2.40 9.87 4.76
N LYS A 24 1.80 10.92 4.23
CA LYS A 24 0.78 10.84 3.20
C LYS A 24 1.39 11.11 1.83
N TYR A 25 1.01 10.30 0.85
CA TYR A 25 1.46 10.45 -0.53
C TYR A 25 0.31 10.20 -1.48
N ARG A 26 0.33 10.88 -2.63
CA ARG A 26 -0.49 10.58 -3.79
C ARG A 26 0.31 9.65 -4.68
N LEU A 27 -0.27 8.50 -4.98
CA LEU A 27 0.19 7.59 -6.01
C LEU A 27 -0.63 7.86 -7.27
N THR A 28 0.03 8.21 -8.36
CA THR A 28 -0.57 8.36 -9.69
C THR A 28 0.07 7.33 -10.62
N VAL A 29 -0.76 6.66 -11.41
CA VAL A 29 -0.33 5.60 -12.32
C VAL A 29 -0.91 5.90 -13.69
N ASP A 30 -0.04 6.03 -14.68
CA ASP A 30 -0.41 6.23 -16.07
C ASP A 30 -0.24 4.92 -16.84
N VAL A 31 -1.23 4.63 -17.69
CA VAL A 31 -1.29 3.46 -18.55
C VAL A 31 -1.39 3.95 -19.99
N SER A 32 -0.41 3.59 -20.81
CA SER A 32 -0.49 3.75 -22.26
C SER A 32 -1.42 2.69 -22.84
N THR A 33 -2.38 3.09 -23.67
CA THR A 33 -3.26 2.15 -24.37
C THR A 33 -3.35 2.51 -25.85
N PRO A 34 -3.70 1.58 -26.75
CA PRO A 34 -3.88 1.88 -28.17
C PRO A 34 -4.92 2.97 -28.44
N SER A 35 -5.89 3.13 -27.54
CA SER A 35 -6.96 4.13 -27.62
C SER A 35 -6.65 5.46 -26.93
N GLY A 36 -5.43 5.63 -26.39
CA GLY A 36 -5.00 6.81 -25.65
C GLY A 36 -4.65 6.52 -24.20
N ALA A 37 -3.98 7.47 -23.52
CA ALA A 37 -3.55 7.28 -22.15
C ALA A 37 -4.73 7.23 -21.16
N LYS A 38 -4.63 6.33 -20.18
CA LYS A 38 -5.49 6.28 -18.99
C LYS A 38 -4.66 6.57 -17.76
N SER A 39 -5.25 7.21 -16.76
CA SER A 39 -4.56 7.53 -15.51
C SER A 39 -5.49 7.30 -14.33
N GLY A 40 -4.95 6.86 -13.21
CA GLY A 40 -5.66 6.79 -11.94
C GLY A 40 -4.77 7.23 -10.79
N SER A 41 -5.39 7.77 -9.73
CA SER A 41 -4.65 8.20 -8.55
C SER A 41 -5.37 7.88 -7.25
N ALA A 42 -4.59 7.67 -6.19
CA ALA A 42 -5.08 7.51 -4.83
C ALA A 42 -4.12 8.15 -3.82
N VAL A 43 -4.67 8.77 -2.79
CA VAL A 43 -3.90 9.24 -1.64
C VAL A 43 -3.88 8.15 -0.58
N GLN A 44 -2.68 7.72 -0.23
CA GLN A 44 -2.38 6.67 0.74
C GLN A 44 -1.50 7.26 1.86
N GLN A 45 -1.32 6.51 2.94
CA GLN A 45 -0.53 6.92 4.08
C GLN A 45 0.29 5.75 4.61
N ILE A 46 1.55 6.01 4.91
CA ILE A 46 2.39 5.12 5.72
C ILE A 46 2.37 5.61 7.16
N VAL A 47 2.19 4.68 8.10
CA VAL A 47 2.28 4.89 9.54
C VAL A 47 3.46 4.09 10.05
N VAL A 48 4.47 4.78 10.56
CA VAL A 48 5.65 4.19 11.17
C VAL A 48 5.47 4.25 12.69
N ARG A 49 5.38 3.08 13.33
CA ARG A 49 5.26 2.93 14.77
C ARG A 49 6.59 2.43 15.33
N PRO A 50 7.25 3.20 16.20
CA PRO A 50 8.39 2.70 16.95
C PRO A 50 7.95 1.54 17.87
N THR A 51 8.71 0.45 17.87
CA THR A 51 8.50 -0.66 18.80
C THR A 51 9.47 -0.53 19.96
N LEU A 52 9.04 -0.90 21.17
CA LEU A 52 9.93 -0.93 22.33
C LEU A 52 11.05 -1.96 22.11
N PRO A 53 12.34 -1.59 22.23
CA PRO A 53 13.46 -2.48 21.92
C PRO A 53 13.48 -3.79 22.70
N LEU A 54 12.89 -3.81 23.91
CA LEU A 54 12.84 -4.98 24.78
C LEU A 54 11.77 -6.01 24.35
N LEU A 55 10.81 -5.62 23.51
CA LEU A 55 9.62 -6.43 23.20
C LEU A 55 9.56 -6.97 21.76
N ALA A 56 10.48 -6.57 20.87
CA ALA A 56 10.44 -7.01 19.48
C ALA A 56 11.81 -7.01 18.80
N ALA A 57 11.98 -7.95 17.85
CA ALA A 57 13.14 -8.03 16.98
C ALA A 57 13.24 -6.87 15.96
N SER A 58 12.12 -6.20 15.67
CA SER A 58 12.08 -5.00 14.81
C SER A 58 11.86 -3.74 15.62
N GLN A 59 12.69 -2.72 15.38
CA GLN A 59 12.59 -1.40 16.02
C GLN A 59 11.38 -0.58 15.55
N TYR A 60 10.73 -0.99 14.45
CA TYR A 60 9.59 -0.30 13.87
C TYR A 60 8.57 -1.27 13.27
N THR A 61 7.28 -0.88 13.31
CA THR A 61 6.21 -1.49 12.54
C THR A 61 5.68 -0.48 11.54
N THR A 62 5.49 -0.90 10.29
CA THR A 62 4.93 -0.04 9.24
C THR A 62 3.54 -0.52 8.84
N THR A 63 2.57 0.37 8.84
CA THR A 63 1.21 0.10 8.37
C THR A 63 0.89 1.05 7.22
N GLN A 64 0.29 0.55 6.15
CA GLN A 64 -0.31 1.42 5.14
C GLN A 64 -1.79 1.62 5.42
N GLU A 65 -2.30 2.84 5.20
CA GLU A 65 -3.70 3.22 5.26
C GLU A 65 -4.10 3.84 3.92
N GLY A 66 -5.33 3.59 3.47
CA GLY A 66 -5.85 4.10 2.21
C GLY A 66 -6.43 2.99 1.33
N ASP A 67 -6.72 3.35 0.09
CA ASP A 67 -7.24 2.45 -0.92
C ASP A 67 -6.20 2.26 -2.05
N ALA A 68 -6.22 1.09 -2.67
CA ALA A 68 -5.50 0.81 -3.91
C ALA A 68 -5.96 1.76 -5.04
N VAL A 69 -5.07 2.04 -5.99
CA VAL A 69 -5.43 2.79 -7.20
C VAL A 69 -6.23 1.86 -8.11
N ALA A 70 -7.34 2.32 -8.64
CA ALA A 70 -8.16 1.60 -9.61
C ALA A 70 -8.22 2.38 -10.93
N ILE A 71 -7.90 1.72 -12.04
CA ILE A 71 -7.84 2.32 -13.38
C ILE A 71 -8.72 1.50 -14.31
N GLU A 72 -9.72 2.14 -14.91
CA GLU A 72 -10.55 1.53 -15.94
C GLU A 72 -9.80 1.51 -17.27
N LEU A 73 -9.65 0.32 -17.82
CA LEU A 73 -9.00 0.09 -19.11
C LEU A 73 -10.04 0.11 -20.24
N PRO A 74 -9.62 0.35 -21.50
CA PRO A 74 -10.53 0.41 -22.65
C PRO A 74 -11.30 -0.88 -22.93
N ASP A 75 -10.78 -2.02 -22.50
CA ASP A 75 -11.41 -3.34 -22.59
C ASP A 75 -12.53 -3.54 -21.53
N GLY A 76 -12.85 -2.52 -20.73
CA GLY A 76 -13.85 -2.56 -19.66
C GLY A 76 -13.34 -3.19 -18.36
N SER A 77 -12.13 -3.75 -18.35
CA SER A 77 -11.53 -4.31 -17.15
C SER A 77 -10.98 -3.21 -16.24
N THR A 78 -10.74 -3.54 -14.97
CA THR A 78 -10.12 -2.62 -14.01
C THR A 78 -8.76 -3.15 -13.55
N LEU A 79 -7.72 -2.34 -13.74
CA LEU A 79 -6.41 -2.55 -13.15
C LEU A 79 -6.38 -1.99 -11.73
N PHE A 80 -5.95 -2.80 -10.77
CA PHE A 80 -5.72 -2.40 -9.40
C PHE A 80 -4.23 -2.36 -9.09
N VAL A 81 -3.74 -1.22 -8.59
CA VAL A 81 -2.39 -1.05 -8.07
C VAL A 81 -2.46 -1.03 -6.55
N LEU A 82 -1.95 -2.11 -5.95
CA LEU A 82 -2.11 -2.41 -4.54
C LEU A 82 -1.32 -1.46 -3.63
N LEU A 83 -1.64 -1.51 -2.34
CA LEU A 83 -0.94 -0.80 -1.28
C LEU A 83 0.51 -1.31 -1.18
N ASN A 84 1.41 -0.68 -1.93
CA ASN A 84 2.77 -1.15 -2.16
C ASN A 84 3.73 -0.57 -1.12
N GLN A 85 4.16 -1.41 -0.16
CA GLN A 85 5.18 -0.99 0.80
C GLN A 85 6.55 -0.76 0.17
N GLU A 86 6.90 -1.44 -0.92
CA GLU A 86 8.24 -1.43 -1.51
C GLU A 86 8.53 -0.21 -2.38
N ILE A 87 7.65 0.16 -3.32
CA ILE A 87 7.88 1.35 -4.19
C ILE A 87 8.00 2.62 -3.32
N VAL A 88 7.19 2.70 -2.28
CA VAL A 88 7.22 3.86 -1.39
C VAL A 88 8.39 3.76 -0.42
N ARG A 89 8.73 2.57 0.08
CA ARG A 89 9.98 2.38 0.84
C ARG A 89 11.20 2.73 0.01
N SER A 90 11.28 2.36 -1.27
CA SER A 90 12.40 2.71 -2.14
C SER A 90 12.45 4.21 -2.40
N ALA A 91 11.32 4.84 -2.72
CA ALA A 91 11.24 6.29 -2.88
C ALA A 91 11.69 7.04 -1.62
N LEU A 92 11.23 6.59 -0.44
CA LEU A 92 11.60 7.18 0.85
C LEU A 92 13.03 6.79 1.30
N ALA A 93 13.56 5.64 0.86
CA ALA A 93 14.92 5.20 1.15
C ALA A 93 15.97 5.86 0.26
N GLU A 94 15.61 6.24 -0.97
CA GLU A 94 16.45 7.06 -1.87
C GLU A 94 16.68 8.48 -1.29
N GLY A 95 15.81 8.95 -0.37
CA GLY A 95 16.03 10.13 0.47
C GLY A 95 16.93 9.94 1.71
N ARG A 96 17.42 8.71 1.96
CA ARG A 96 18.24 8.21 3.10
C ARG A 96 18.27 9.04 4.39
N SER A 97 17.67 8.46 5.42
CA SER A 97 18.44 8.01 6.58
C SER A 97 17.86 6.69 7.09
N THR A 98 18.69 5.82 7.63
CA THR A 98 18.32 4.60 8.38
C THR A 98 17.43 4.87 9.60
N ASP A 99 16.97 6.11 9.78
CA ASP A 99 16.17 6.59 10.88
C ASP A 99 14.81 7.08 10.37
N MET A 100 13.87 6.14 10.20
CA MET A 100 12.50 6.36 9.72
C MET A 100 11.67 7.29 10.64
N LYS A 101 12.26 7.75 11.74
CA LYS A 101 11.74 8.77 12.67
C LYS A 101 12.03 10.21 12.26
N THR A 102 12.97 10.47 11.34
CA THR A 102 13.19 11.85 10.87
C THR A 102 11.90 12.36 10.23
N PRO A 103 11.36 13.52 10.62
CA PRO A 103 10.16 14.06 9.99
C PRO A 103 10.40 14.33 8.50
N LEU A 104 10.11 13.36 7.63
CA LEU A 104 10.14 13.54 6.16
C LEU A 104 9.19 14.65 5.70
N GLU A 105 8.25 15.07 6.54
CA GLU A 105 7.20 16.03 6.19
C GLU A 105 7.69 17.45 5.84
N GLU A 106 8.84 17.91 6.31
CA GLU A 106 9.33 19.25 5.99
C GLU A 106 10.44 19.24 4.93
N ALA A 107 11.42 18.34 5.04
CA ALA A 107 12.55 18.27 4.11
C ALA A 107 12.17 17.74 2.71
N GLU A 108 11.07 16.98 2.60
CA GLU A 108 10.69 16.30 1.34
C GLU A 108 9.33 16.75 0.77
N ARG A 109 8.71 17.78 1.34
CA ARG A 109 7.42 18.28 0.88
C ARG A 109 7.47 18.74 -0.58
N GLY A 110 6.57 18.21 -1.41
CA GLY A 110 6.55 18.53 -2.84
C GLY A 110 7.56 17.75 -3.68
N ARG A 111 8.37 16.85 -3.08
CA ARG A 111 9.15 15.89 -3.85
C ARG A 111 8.22 14.93 -4.57
N VAL A 112 8.52 14.79 -5.85
CA VAL A 112 7.85 13.89 -6.77
C VAL A 112 8.89 12.85 -7.17
N TYR A 113 8.59 11.59 -6.92
CA TYR A 113 9.38 10.47 -7.40
C TYR A 113 8.67 9.86 -8.60
N GLU A 114 9.38 9.79 -9.73
CA GLU A 114 8.84 9.26 -10.98
C GLU A 114 9.61 7.99 -11.38
N TYR A 115 8.86 6.94 -11.69
CA TYR A 115 9.42 5.67 -12.18
C TYR A 115 8.94 5.45 -13.61
N SER A 116 9.89 5.45 -14.56
CA SER A 116 9.69 5.16 -15.98
C SER A 116 10.96 4.53 -16.59
N PRO A 117 10.91 3.26 -17.06
CA PRO A 117 9.79 2.34 -16.94
C PRO A 117 9.51 1.99 -15.46
N PRO A 118 8.28 1.59 -15.12
CA PRO A 118 7.96 1.12 -13.76
C PRO A 118 8.89 -0.04 -13.37
N PRO A 119 9.24 -0.19 -12.08
CA PRO A 119 10.10 -1.26 -11.64
C PRO A 119 9.47 -2.61 -12.01
N PRO A 120 10.28 -3.57 -12.50
CA PRO A 120 9.77 -4.87 -12.88
C PRO A 120 9.15 -5.56 -11.67
N ARG A 121 8.26 -6.53 -11.94
CA ARG A 121 7.74 -7.41 -10.91
C ARG A 121 8.93 -8.04 -10.16
N LYS A 122 9.01 -7.84 -8.84
CA LYS A 122 9.94 -8.61 -8.01
C LYS A 122 9.37 -10.01 -7.83
N ASP A 123 10.09 -11.01 -8.34
CA ASP A 123 9.72 -12.41 -8.19
C ASP A 123 10.31 -13.00 -6.90
N GLY A 124 9.47 -13.67 -6.11
CA GLY A 124 9.90 -14.38 -4.90
C GLY A 124 8.72 -14.88 -4.08
N LEU A 125 8.92 -15.92 -3.27
CA LEU A 125 7.89 -16.53 -2.41
C LEU A 125 7.26 -15.55 -1.40
N ILE A 126 7.92 -14.42 -1.14
CA ILE A 126 7.56 -13.42 -0.12
C ILE A 126 6.91 -12.17 -0.74
N TYR A 127 7.03 -11.96 -2.06
CA TYR A 127 6.54 -10.74 -2.71
C TYR A 127 5.15 -10.95 -3.30
N LEU A 128 4.16 -10.22 -2.78
CA LEU A 128 2.85 -10.09 -3.42
C LEU A 128 2.97 -9.24 -4.70
N PRO A 129 2.22 -9.57 -5.76
CA PRO A 129 2.19 -8.75 -6.97
C PRO A 129 1.58 -7.38 -6.65
N ASN A 130 2.14 -6.32 -7.23
CA ASN A 130 1.65 -4.95 -7.04
C ASN A 130 0.49 -4.59 -7.96
N TYR A 131 0.34 -5.32 -9.06
CA TYR A 131 -0.62 -5.06 -10.13
C TYR A 131 -1.49 -6.29 -10.30
N VAL A 132 -2.79 -6.12 -10.13
CA VAL A 132 -3.75 -7.22 -10.23
C VAL A 132 -5.01 -6.78 -10.97
N LYS A 133 -5.69 -7.75 -11.55
CA LYS A 133 -7.03 -7.62 -12.11
C LYS A 133 -7.90 -8.75 -11.54
N PHE A 134 -9.20 -8.67 -11.76
CA PHE A 134 -10.15 -9.72 -11.43
C PHE A 134 -10.82 -10.19 -12.72
N ARG A 135 -11.03 -11.50 -12.86
CA ARG A 135 -11.87 -12.00 -13.96
C ARG A 135 -13.34 -11.64 -13.73
N ASP A 136 -13.75 -11.61 -12.47
CA ASP A 136 -15.06 -11.16 -12.02
C ASP A 136 -14.90 -10.34 -10.73
N LEU A 137 -15.31 -9.07 -10.75
CA LEU A 137 -15.21 -8.17 -9.59
C LEU A 137 -16.10 -8.61 -8.42
N ALA A 138 -17.14 -9.42 -8.68
CA ALA A 138 -18.00 -10.00 -7.65
C ALA A 138 -17.38 -11.23 -6.97
N ASP A 139 -16.40 -11.88 -7.60
CA ASP A 139 -15.66 -13.02 -7.05
C ASP A 139 -14.25 -12.60 -6.60
N PRO A 140 -13.98 -12.46 -5.29
CA PRO A 140 -12.67 -12.11 -4.79
C PRO A 140 -11.59 -13.13 -5.15
N ALA A 141 -11.94 -14.41 -5.34
CA ALA A 141 -11.00 -15.47 -5.67
C ALA A 141 -10.57 -15.44 -7.14
N SER A 142 -11.25 -14.65 -7.98
CA SER A 142 -10.95 -14.50 -9.40
C SER A 142 -9.74 -13.60 -9.70
N VAL A 143 -9.05 -13.12 -8.66
CA VAL A 143 -7.88 -12.26 -8.76
C VAL A 143 -6.76 -12.94 -9.56
N TYR A 144 -6.05 -12.16 -10.37
CA TYR A 144 -4.83 -12.60 -11.03
C TYR A 144 -3.83 -11.46 -11.13
N ALA A 145 -2.55 -11.81 -11.08
CA ALA A 145 -1.46 -10.86 -11.25
C ALA A 145 -1.34 -10.46 -12.73
N VAL A 146 -0.95 -9.22 -12.99
CA VAL A 146 -0.63 -8.73 -14.34
C VAL A 146 0.78 -8.17 -14.40
N ASP A 147 1.36 -8.21 -15.59
CA ASP A 147 2.67 -7.63 -15.85
C ASP A 147 2.52 -6.13 -16.12
N PRO A 148 3.35 -5.25 -15.54
CA PRO A 148 3.26 -3.81 -15.82
C PRO A 148 3.54 -3.48 -17.30
N SER A 149 4.30 -4.30 -18.03
CA SER A 149 4.58 -4.11 -19.46
C SER A 149 3.44 -4.58 -20.38
N ASP A 150 2.51 -5.39 -19.87
CA ASP A 150 1.28 -5.79 -20.55
C ASP A 150 0.16 -6.07 -19.53
N VAL A 151 -0.72 -5.07 -19.36
CA VAL A 151 -1.90 -5.18 -18.48
C VAL A 151 -3.15 -5.66 -19.24
N GLY A 152 -2.98 -6.11 -20.49
CA GLY A 152 -4.01 -6.61 -21.39
C GLY A 152 -4.47 -5.58 -22.43
N GLY A 153 -4.94 -6.06 -23.58
CA GLY A 153 -5.49 -5.21 -24.64
C GLY A 153 -4.47 -4.29 -25.31
N GLY A 154 -3.17 -4.66 -25.27
CA GLY A 154 -2.07 -3.82 -25.76
C GLY A 154 -1.76 -2.62 -24.87
N ALA A 155 -2.26 -2.61 -23.63
CA ALA A 155 -2.01 -1.55 -22.68
C ALA A 155 -0.82 -1.89 -21.77
N ALA A 156 -0.05 -0.88 -21.39
CA ALA A 156 1.12 -1.00 -20.51
C ALA A 156 1.20 0.17 -19.53
N ILE A 157 1.64 -0.08 -18.31
CA ILE A 157 1.93 0.99 -17.35
C ILE A 157 3.15 1.76 -17.87
N SER A 158 2.97 3.05 -18.14
CA SER A 158 4.01 3.91 -18.70
C SER A 158 4.72 4.76 -17.65
N ARG A 159 4.03 5.09 -16.54
CA ARG A 159 4.58 5.94 -15.49
C ARG A 159 3.93 5.65 -14.14
N ILE A 160 4.75 5.69 -13.09
CA ILE A 160 4.28 5.76 -11.71
C ILE A 160 4.87 7.01 -11.06
N THR A 161 4.01 7.81 -10.44
CA THR A 161 4.39 9.04 -9.75
C THR A 161 3.98 8.95 -8.28
N VAL A 162 4.94 9.22 -7.38
CA VAL A 162 4.72 9.30 -5.93
C VAL A 162 4.98 10.73 -5.47
N GLU A 163 3.96 11.39 -4.96
CA GLU A 163 4.03 12.79 -4.51
C GLU A 163 3.65 12.90 -3.03
N LEU A 164 4.51 13.46 -2.18
CA LEU A 164 4.16 13.74 -0.78
C LEU A 164 3.07 14.82 -0.68
N THR A 165 2.00 14.56 0.07
CA THR A 165 0.80 15.41 0.06
C THR A 165 0.12 15.56 1.42
N ARG A 166 -0.65 16.64 1.62
CA ARG A 166 -1.57 16.79 2.77
C ARG A 166 -3.01 16.34 2.45
N GLY A 167 -3.24 15.85 1.23
CA GLY A 167 -4.53 15.40 0.76
C GLY A 167 -5.22 14.42 1.70
N ARG A 168 -6.54 14.33 1.60
CA ARG A 168 -7.34 13.33 2.34
C ARG A 168 -7.09 11.96 1.74
N LEU A 169 -7.02 10.93 2.60
CA LEU A 169 -6.89 9.55 2.14
C LEU A 169 -8.04 9.17 1.21
N THR A 170 -7.72 8.51 0.11
CA THR A 170 -8.72 7.95 -0.80
C THR A 170 -9.46 6.82 -0.10
N ARG A 171 -10.80 6.84 -0.21
CA ARG A 171 -11.71 5.88 0.44
C ARG A 171 -12.88 5.52 -0.47
N THR A 172 -12.62 5.18 -1.73
CA THR A 172 -13.62 4.91 -2.77
C THR A 172 -13.68 3.45 -3.23
N ILE A 173 -12.68 2.62 -2.94
CA ILE A 173 -12.57 1.26 -3.53
C ILE A 173 -13.69 0.32 -3.08
N HIS A 174 -14.27 0.55 -1.90
CA HIS A 174 -15.44 -0.17 -1.42
C HIS A 174 -16.65 -0.11 -2.37
N ARG A 175 -16.73 0.93 -3.22
CA ARG A 175 -17.78 1.04 -4.24
C ARG A 175 -17.56 0.08 -5.41
N ARG A 176 -16.29 -0.26 -5.69
CA ARG A 176 -15.89 -1.18 -6.77
C ARG A 176 -15.79 -2.63 -6.28
N LEU A 177 -15.34 -2.81 -5.04
CA LEU A 177 -15.17 -4.12 -4.40
C LEU A 177 -15.96 -4.15 -3.08
N PRO A 178 -17.30 -4.30 -3.12
CA PRO A 178 -18.15 -4.25 -1.93
C PRO A 178 -17.84 -5.37 -0.92
N TRP A 179 -17.38 -6.52 -1.41
CA TRP A 179 -17.05 -7.69 -0.61
C TRP A 179 -15.86 -7.48 0.34
N LEU A 180 -15.05 -6.41 0.17
CA LEU A 180 -13.91 -6.11 1.04
C LEU A 180 -14.32 -6.05 2.52
N ALA A 181 -15.52 -5.52 2.81
CA ALA A 181 -16.02 -5.41 4.18
C ALA A 181 -16.16 -6.77 4.89
N ASN A 182 -16.47 -7.83 4.14
CA ASN A 182 -16.69 -9.17 4.67
C ASN A 182 -15.41 -10.02 4.71
N HIS A 183 -14.32 -9.49 4.15
CA HIS A 183 -13.01 -10.15 4.02
C HIS A 183 -11.94 -9.54 4.93
N TYR A 184 -12.30 -8.68 5.88
CA TYR A 184 -11.35 -8.18 6.86
C TYR A 184 -10.77 -9.32 7.70
N GLY A 185 -9.44 -9.39 7.76
CA GLY A 185 -8.70 -10.45 8.45
C GLY A 185 -8.79 -11.83 7.79
N LYS A 186 -9.27 -11.90 6.53
CA LYS A 186 -9.34 -13.12 5.71
C LYS A 186 -8.55 -12.92 4.42
N ASN A 187 -8.12 -14.02 3.82
CA ASN A 187 -7.65 -14.01 2.44
C ASN A 187 -8.81 -13.86 1.45
N LEU A 188 -8.52 -13.73 0.15
CA LEU A 188 -9.55 -13.57 -0.88
C LEU A 188 -10.36 -14.84 -1.13
N ARG A 189 -9.98 -15.99 -0.56
CA ARG A 189 -10.84 -17.18 -0.50
C ARG A 189 -11.82 -17.16 0.69
N GLY A 190 -11.81 -16.10 1.50
CA GLY A 190 -12.65 -15.98 2.69
C GLY A 190 -12.14 -16.77 3.91
N VAL A 191 -10.92 -17.31 3.84
CA VAL A 191 -10.33 -18.12 4.90
C VAL A 191 -9.40 -17.27 5.78
N ARG A 192 -9.48 -17.46 7.10
CA ARG A 192 -8.45 -16.96 8.02
C ARG A 192 -7.27 -17.93 7.99
N SER A 193 -6.25 -17.64 7.19
CA SER A 193 -5.04 -18.46 7.13
C SER A 193 -3.92 -17.81 7.94
N ILE A 194 -3.24 -18.62 8.75
CA ILE A 194 -1.95 -18.29 9.39
C ILE A 194 -0.77 -18.94 8.64
N VAL A 195 -1.06 -19.71 7.60
CA VAL A 195 -0.06 -20.42 6.79
C VAL A 195 0.32 -19.54 5.61
N ALA A 196 1.63 -19.37 5.41
CA ALA A 196 2.17 -18.71 4.23
C ALA A 196 1.84 -19.54 2.98
N ILE A 197 1.14 -18.93 2.03
CA ILE A 197 0.77 -19.54 0.75
C ILE A 197 1.64 -18.92 -0.34
N ASP A 198 2.18 -19.75 -1.23
CA ASP A 198 2.95 -19.26 -2.39
C ASP A 198 2.00 -18.52 -3.34
N PRO A 199 2.16 -17.19 -3.53
CA PRO A 199 1.27 -16.40 -4.37
C PRO A 199 1.35 -16.80 -5.86
N ARG A 200 2.37 -17.56 -6.27
CA ARG A 200 2.48 -18.11 -7.63
C ARG A 200 1.59 -19.33 -7.84
N LYS A 201 1.23 -20.04 -6.77
CA LYS A 201 0.36 -21.22 -6.81
C LYS A 201 -1.09 -20.85 -6.49
N ASP A 202 -1.31 -19.97 -5.52
CA ASP A 202 -2.63 -19.55 -5.10
C ASP A 202 -2.62 -18.09 -4.63
N LEU A 203 -2.79 -17.16 -5.58
CA LEU A 203 -2.78 -15.73 -5.29
C LEU A 203 -3.95 -15.33 -4.37
N ALA A 204 -5.14 -15.88 -4.60
CA ALA A 204 -6.31 -15.57 -3.79
C ALA A 204 -6.14 -16.05 -2.34
N GLY A 205 -5.48 -17.18 -2.13
CA GLY A 205 -5.14 -17.69 -0.81
C GLY A 205 -4.04 -16.88 -0.10
N ALA A 206 -3.04 -16.41 -0.86
CA ALA A 206 -1.90 -15.64 -0.34
C ALA A 206 -2.22 -14.16 -0.06
N MET A 207 -3.28 -13.60 -0.65
CA MET A 207 -3.61 -12.19 -0.56
C MET A 207 -4.77 -11.93 0.40
N GLY A 208 -4.63 -10.92 1.27
CA GLY A 208 -5.70 -10.42 2.12
C GLY A 208 -6.40 -9.19 1.55
N SER A 209 -7.62 -8.90 2.00
CA SER A 209 -8.35 -7.66 1.67
C SER A 209 -7.56 -6.38 2.01
N GLY A 210 -6.65 -6.46 2.98
CA GLY A 210 -5.70 -5.41 3.35
C GLY A 210 -4.78 -4.95 2.22
N ALA A 211 -4.57 -5.76 1.18
CA ALA A 211 -3.79 -5.35 0.01
C ALA A 211 -4.50 -4.28 -0.84
N PHE A 212 -5.83 -4.25 -0.80
CA PHE A 212 -6.67 -3.28 -1.52
C PHE A 212 -7.09 -2.11 -0.64
N ARG A 213 -7.31 -2.39 0.65
CA ARG A 213 -7.80 -1.40 1.61
C ARG A 213 -7.42 -1.80 3.02
N MET A 214 -6.71 -0.91 3.70
CA MET A 214 -6.51 -1.00 5.13
C MET A 214 -7.42 0.00 5.85
N PRO A 215 -8.35 -0.47 6.70
CA PRO A 215 -9.13 0.41 7.55
C PRO A 215 -8.21 1.06 8.59
N ARG A 216 -8.65 2.20 9.15
CA ARG A 216 -7.99 2.70 10.36
C ARG A 216 -8.28 1.73 11.50
N PRO A 217 -7.26 1.35 12.29
CA PRO A 217 -7.48 0.58 13.51
C PRO A 217 -8.36 1.35 14.50
#